data_AF-X1DBA8-F1
#
_entry.id   AF-X1DBA8-F1
#
_cell.length_a   1.000
_cell.length_b   1.000
_cell.length_c   1.000
_cell.angle_alpha   90.00
_cell.angle_beta   90.00
_cell.angle_gamma   90.00
#
_symmetry.space_group_name_H-M   'P 1'
#
loop_
_entity.id
_entity.type
_entity.pdbx_description
1 polymer ?
#
loop_
_entity_poly.entity_id
_entity_poly.type
_entity_poly.pdbx_seq_one_letter_code
_entity_poly.pdbx_strand_id
1 'polypeptide(L)'
;EPISQTYALWSDNLANPVHANLVAGTIQAMVTITRTAYPDLEYLVIVGDDQIVPFWRVPDEVPLAHEGGYNPYLPTTSPVGVALGERYFLSDDYYAGFNPIPWRGRGLVFPEYGIGRLVETPQEIMTAIDAFLTSPVLSAADGLVVGYDFMTDGAQAMAEKWEAEGLAVTRLINDTWVASDLSALWLEDRHDVNAVNAHFEHWQAIPAQVAGGVVTPEDVSASELLTGTLNYSIGCHSGLSVPDEEASAHGLDFAQAILGQGGVWIANTGYGYGDADA
;
A
#
# COMPACT_ATOMS: atom_id res chain seq x y z
N GLU A 1 -21.45 -14.99 -15.41
CA GLU A 1 -20.83 -16.12 -16.15
C GLU A 1 -19.43 -15.82 -16.71
N PRO A 2 -19.09 -14.61 -17.22
CA PRO A 2 -17.72 -14.33 -17.69
C PRO A 2 -16.65 -14.39 -16.59
N ILE A 3 -16.93 -13.78 -15.42
CA ILE A 3 -15.96 -13.68 -14.31
C ILE A 3 -15.53 -15.06 -13.79
N SER A 4 -16.47 -15.98 -13.57
CA SER A 4 -16.14 -17.33 -13.07
C SER A 4 -15.25 -18.12 -14.03
N GLN A 5 -15.38 -17.90 -15.34
CA GLN A 5 -14.53 -18.56 -16.35
C GLN A 5 -13.11 -18.00 -16.32
N THR A 6 -12.94 -16.69 -16.16
CA THR A 6 -11.61 -16.08 -16.08
C THR A 6 -10.89 -16.48 -14.80
N TYR A 7 -11.60 -16.64 -13.68
CA TYR A 7 -11.02 -17.21 -12.46
C TYR A 7 -10.57 -18.66 -12.67
N ALA A 8 -11.40 -19.52 -13.27
CA ALA A 8 -10.99 -20.90 -13.55
C ALA A 8 -9.72 -20.97 -14.42
N LEU A 9 -9.65 -20.13 -15.46
CA LEU A 9 -8.46 -20.02 -16.30
C LEU A 9 -7.22 -19.55 -15.52
N TRP A 10 -7.38 -18.59 -14.61
CA TRP A 10 -6.27 -18.11 -13.79
C TRP A 10 -5.84 -19.13 -12.74
N SER A 11 -6.76 -19.84 -12.10
CA SER A 11 -6.45 -20.94 -11.17
C SER A 11 -5.65 -22.07 -11.83
N ASP A 12 -5.91 -22.35 -13.11
CA ASP A 12 -5.13 -23.31 -13.90
C ASP A 12 -3.76 -22.76 -14.36
N ASN A 13 -3.52 -21.44 -14.23
CA ASN A 13 -2.36 -20.71 -14.74
C ASN A 13 -1.87 -19.62 -13.77
N LEU A 14 -1.74 -19.94 -12.47
CA LEU A 14 -1.41 -18.96 -11.41
C LEU A 14 -0.10 -18.20 -11.68
N ALA A 15 0.86 -18.86 -12.31
CA ALA A 15 2.16 -18.30 -12.70
C ALA A 15 2.11 -17.50 -14.01
N ASN A 16 0.97 -16.89 -14.37
CA ASN A 16 0.85 -16.10 -15.59
C ASN A 16 0.13 -14.76 -15.29
N PRO A 17 0.88 -13.63 -15.25
CA PRO A 17 0.31 -12.31 -14.94
C PRO A 17 -0.81 -11.87 -15.91
N VAL A 18 -0.80 -12.37 -17.16
CA VAL A 18 -1.85 -12.06 -18.14
C VAL A 18 -3.20 -12.67 -17.73
N HIS A 19 -3.21 -13.82 -17.06
CA HIS A 19 -4.45 -14.45 -16.60
C HIS A 19 -5.03 -13.70 -15.39
N ALA A 20 -4.18 -13.19 -14.48
CA ALA A 20 -4.61 -12.26 -13.43
C ALA A 20 -5.23 -10.98 -14.05
N ASN A 21 -4.58 -10.40 -15.06
CA ASN A 21 -5.11 -9.24 -15.78
C ASN A 21 -6.42 -9.54 -16.54
N LEU A 22 -6.63 -10.77 -17.01
CA LEU A 22 -7.90 -11.17 -17.63
C LEU A 22 -9.05 -11.14 -16.61
N VAL A 23 -8.80 -11.60 -15.38
CA VAL A 23 -9.76 -11.51 -14.27
C VAL A 23 -10.03 -10.04 -13.95
N ALA A 24 -8.98 -9.26 -13.70
CA ALA A 24 -9.08 -7.83 -13.38
C ALA A 24 -9.83 -7.04 -14.48
N GLY A 25 -9.53 -7.29 -15.75
CA GLY A 25 -10.23 -6.69 -16.89
C GLY A 25 -11.71 -7.07 -16.97
N THR A 26 -12.07 -8.30 -16.59
CA THR A 26 -13.46 -8.75 -16.58
C THR A 26 -14.24 -8.11 -15.42
N ILE A 27 -13.60 -7.92 -14.26
CA ILE A 27 -14.16 -7.17 -13.14
C ILE A 27 -14.34 -5.69 -13.55
N GLN A 28 -13.32 -5.06 -14.13
CA GLN A 28 -13.38 -3.67 -14.58
C GLN A 28 -14.50 -3.46 -15.62
N ALA A 29 -14.70 -4.40 -16.54
CA ALA A 29 -15.82 -4.34 -17.48
C ALA A 29 -17.19 -4.40 -16.78
N MET A 30 -17.30 -5.23 -15.73
CA MET A 30 -18.51 -5.30 -14.90
C MET A 30 -18.74 -3.99 -14.14
N VAL A 31 -17.70 -3.39 -13.54
CA VAL A 31 -17.79 -2.08 -12.87
C VAL A 31 -18.14 -0.97 -13.87
N THR A 32 -17.57 -0.99 -15.07
CA THR A 32 -17.85 -0.02 -16.15
C THR A 32 -19.33 0.03 -16.51
N ILE A 33 -20.00 -1.12 -16.55
CA ILE A 33 -21.44 -1.19 -16.79
C ILE A 33 -22.21 -0.79 -15.53
N THR A 34 -21.85 -1.36 -14.39
CA THR A 34 -22.56 -1.19 -13.12
C THR A 34 -22.61 0.26 -12.67
N ARG A 35 -21.50 1.00 -12.78
CA ARG A 35 -21.41 2.41 -12.38
C ARG A 35 -22.41 3.32 -13.08
N THR A 36 -22.89 2.96 -14.28
CA THR A 36 -23.90 3.77 -14.99
C THR A 36 -25.24 3.86 -14.26
N ALA A 37 -25.51 2.94 -13.33
CA ALA A 37 -26.67 2.98 -12.45
C ALA A 37 -26.47 3.83 -11.17
N TYR A 38 -25.23 4.27 -10.89
CA TYR A 38 -24.84 4.99 -9.68
C TYR A 38 -24.23 6.35 -10.07
N PRO A 39 -25.06 7.37 -10.39
CA PRO A 39 -24.57 8.68 -10.84
C PRO A 39 -23.75 9.42 -9.76
N ASP A 40 -23.98 9.11 -8.49
CA ASP A 40 -23.30 9.69 -7.33
C ASP A 40 -22.23 8.74 -6.74
N LEU A 41 -21.68 7.82 -7.55
CA LEU A 41 -20.58 6.96 -7.12
C LEU A 41 -19.35 7.81 -6.76
N GLU A 42 -18.82 7.64 -5.55
CA GLU A 42 -17.62 8.35 -5.08
C GLU A 42 -16.47 7.39 -4.74
N TYR A 43 -16.79 6.20 -4.24
CA TYR A 43 -15.81 5.26 -3.68
C TYR A 43 -16.00 3.84 -4.20
N LEU A 44 -14.88 3.15 -4.41
CA LEU A 44 -14.81 1.71 -4.64
C LEU A 44 -13.99 1.08 -3.51
N VAL A 45 -14.54 0.03 -2.89
CA VAL A 45 -13.84 -0.73 -1.85
C VAL A 45 -13.66 -2.16 -2.33
N ILE A 46 -12.42 -2.61 -2.39
CA ILE A 46 -12.05 -3.99 -2.69
C ILE A 46 -11.93 -4.74 -1.37
N VAL A 47 -12.46 -5.96 -1.30
CA VAL A 47 -12.40 -6.79 -0.09
C VAL A 47 -11.74 -8.11 -0.45
N GLY A 48 -10.60 -8.40 0.20
CA GLY A 48 -9.75 -9.56 -0.06
C GLY A 48 -8.39 -9.17 -0.63
N ASP A 49 -7.46 -10.10 -0.52
CA ASP A 49 -6.10 -10.00 -1.04
C ASP A 49 -6.04 -10.17 -2.57
N ASP A 50 -4.82 -10.28 -3.11
CA ASP A 50 -4.59 -10.53 -4.53
C ASP A 50 -5.22 -11.84 -5.02
N GLN A 51 -5.27 -12.89 -4.18
CA GLN A 51 -5.84 -14.19 -4.55
C GLN A 51 -7.36 -14.11 -4.75
N ILE A 52 -8.04 -13.21 -4.04
CA ILE A 52 -9.48 -12.97 -4.19
C ILE A 52 -9.77 -11.99 -5.31
N VAL A 53 -9.21 -10.78 -5.28
CA VAL A 53 -9.35 -9.77 -6.33
C VAL A 53 -7.95 -9.37 -6.79
N PRO A 54 -7.48 -9.84 -7.96
CA PRO A 54 -6.09 -9.61 -8.35
C PRO A 54 -5.81 -8.12 -8.53
N PHE A 55 -4.64 -7.66 -8.10
CA PHE A 55 -4.16 -6.37 -8.56
C PHE A 55 -3.97 -6.40 -10.07
N TRP A 56 -4.17 -5.25 -10.73
CA TRP A 56 -3.77 -5.10 -12.10
C TRP A 56 -2.24 -5.07 -12.18
N ARG A 57 -1.69 -5.93 -13.04
CA ARG A 57 -0.24 -6.08 -13.26
C ARG A 57 0.18 -5.09 -14.31
N VAL A 58 0.87 -4.04 -13.89
CA VAL A 58 1.40 -3.00 -14.77
C VAL A 58 2.84 -3.33 -15.12
N PRO A 59 3.20 -3.44 -16.42
CA PRO A 59 4.59 -3.63 -16.81
C PRO A 59 5.49 -2.53 -16.24
N ASP A 60 6.52 -2.96 -15.55
CA ASP A 60 7.59 -2.12 -15.05
C ASP A 60 8.69 -1.98 -16.12
N GLU A 61 8.78 -0.77 -16.67
CA GLU A 61 9.71 -0.43 -17.75
C GLU A 61 10.96 0.30 -17.25
N VAL A 62 11.09 0.53 -15.93
CA VAL A 62 12.24 1.24 -15.39
C VAL A 62 13.52 0.40 -15.59
N PRO A 63 14.63 1.01 -16.04
CA PRO A 63 15.87 0.28 -16.27
C PRO A 63 16.61 -0.05 -14.98
N LEU A 64 16.40 0.73 -13.92
CA LEU A 64 17.11 0.63 -12.63
C LEU A 64 16.10 0.43 -11.50
N ALA A 65 16.43 -0.44 -10.55
CA ALA A 65 15.57 -0.75 -9.41
C ALA A 65 14.13 -1.08 -9.85
N HIS A 66 13.99 -1.99 -10.82
CA HIS A 66 12.71 -2.52 -11.27
C HIS A 66 12.22 -3.66 -10.36
N GLU A 67 10.93 -3.97 -10.39
CA GLU A 67 10.27 -4.98 -9.53
C GLU A 67 10.92 -6.36 -9.58
N GLY A 68 11.47 -6.78 -10.72
CA GLY A 68 12.16 -8.08 -10.84
C GLY A 68 13.44 -8.24 -10.00
N GLY A 69 13.92 -7.18 -9.37
CA GLY A 69 15.03 -7.22 -8.40
C GLY A 69 14.57 -7.34 -6.94
N TYR A 70 13.28 -7.18 -6.67
CA TYR A 70 12.71 -7.25 -5.33
C TYR A 70 12.57 -8.70 -4.86
N ASN A 71 12.84 -8.95 -3.58
CA ASN A 71 12.58 -10.25 -2.97
C ASN A 71 11.34 -10.16 -2.06
N PRO A 72 10.16 -10.60 -2.53
CA PRO A 72 8.94 -10.59 -1.75
C PRO A 72 8.84 -11.78 -0.77
N TYR A 73 9.86 -12.64 -0.68
CA TYR A 73 9.80 -13.92 0.06
C TYR A 73 8.66 -14.85 -0.37
N LEU A 74 8.19 -14.70 -1.61
CA LEU A 74 7.19 -15.55 -2.22
C LEU A 74 7.82 -16.57 -3.18
N PRO A 75 7.22 -17.76 -3.36
CA PRO A 75 7.60 -18.68 -4.41
C PRO A 75 7.51 -18.02 -5.79
N THR A 76 8.46 -18.31 -6.68
CA THR A 76 8.42 -17.89 -8.10
C THR A 76 7.33 -18.58 -8.92
N THR A 77 6.38 -19.24 -8.26
CA THR A 77 5.18 -19.87 -8.83
C THR A 77 3.89 -19.29 -8.28
N SER A 78 3.98 -18.45 -7.24
CA SER A 78 2.85 -17.67 -6.73
C SER A 78 2.48 -16.55 -7.70
N PRO A 79 1.21 -16.10 -7.76
CA PRO A 79 0.81 -15.03 -8.67
C PRO A 79 1.58 -13.72 -8.44
N VAL A 80 1.72 -13.29 -7.18
CA VAL A 80 2.48 -12.07 -6.84
C VAL A 80 3.97 -12.25 -7.11
N GLY A 81 4.57 -13.38 -6.70
CA GLY A 81 5.99 -13.65 -6.92
C GLY A 81 6.38 -13.69 -8.39
N VAL A 82 5.54 -14.29 -9.26
CA VAL A 82 5.76 -14.29 -10.71
C VAL A 82 5.58 -12.90 -11.30
N ALA A 83 4.55 -12.15 -10.90
CA ALA A 83 4.33 -10.80 -11.40
C ALA A 83 5.56 -9.90 -11.13
N LEU A 84 6.06 -9.89 -9.90
CA LEU A 84 7.26 -9.13 -9.53
C LEU A 84 8.48 -9.61 -10.34
N GLY A 85 8.72 -10.93 -10.39
CA GLY A 85 9.83 -11.53 -11.15
C GLY A 85 9.81 -11.24 -12.65
N GLU A 86 8.62 -11.11 -13.26
CA GLU A 86 8.43 -10.72 -14.65
C GLU A 86 8.39 -9.19 -14.87
N ARG A 87 8.74 -8.41 -13.85
CA ARG A 87 8.75 -6.94 -13.86
C ARG A 87 7.36 -6.34 -14.04
N TYR A 88 6.45 -6.70 -13.14
CA TYR A 88 5.17 -6.00 -12.99
C TYR A 88 5.08 -5.41 -11.59
N PHE A 89 4.63 -4.15 -11.49
CA PHE A 89 4.14 -3.61 -10.24
C PHE A 89 2.61 -3.74 -10.17
N LEU A 90 2.08 -3.68 -8.96
CA LEU A 90 0.69 -3.99 -8.65
C LEU A 90 -0.11 -2.71 -8.44
N SER A 91 -1.30 -2.59 -9.03
CA SER A 91 -2.13 -1.40 -8.85
C SER A 91 -3.62 -1.74 -8.82
N ASP A 92 -4.33 -1.12 -7.89
CA ASP A 92 -5.79 -1.14 -7.83
C ASP A 92 -6.43 0.02 -8.61
N ASP A 93 -5.67 1.07 -8.96
CA ASP A 93 -6.17 2.24 -9.71
C ASP A 93 -6.88 1.84 -11.00
N TYR A 94 -6.47 0.72 -11.59
CA TYR A 94 -7.12 0.10 -12.75
C TYR A 94 -8.64 -0.08 -12.59
N TYR A 95 -9.11 -0.42 -11.40
CA TYR A 95 -10.53 -0.63 -11.12
C TYR A 95 -11.34 0.67 -11.02
N ALA A 96 -10.68 1.77 -10.67
CA ALA A 96 -11.29 3.09 -10.54
C ALA A 96 -11.07 3.99 -11.77
N GLY A 97 -10.27 3.55 -12.76
CA GLY A 97 -10.01 4.31 -13.98
C GLY A 97 -10.84 3.83 -15.18
N PHE A 98 -11.59 4.75 -15.80
CA PHE A 98 -12.46 4.45 -16.94
C PHE A 98 -12.05 5.19 -18.22
N ASN A 99 -11.18 6.18 -18.11
CA ASN A 99 -10.66 6.96 -19.22
C ASN A 99 -9.13 6.86 -19.29
N PRO A 100 -8.57 5.67 -19.64
CA PRO A 100 -7.12 5.50 -19.72
C PRO A 100 -6.52 6.41 -20.80
N ILE A 101 -5.42 7.07 -20.46
CA ILE A 101 -4.70 7.96 -21.38
C ILE A 101 -3.68 7.11 -22.17
N PRO A 102 -3.67 7.16 -23.52
CA PRO A 102 -2.62 6.48 -24.27
C PRO A 102 -1.23 7.00 -23.90
N TRP A 103 -0.38 6.11 -23.39
CA TRP A 103 0.95 6.45 -22.89
C TRP A 103 1.92 5.30 -23.14
N ARG A 104 3.00 5.55 -23.89
CA ARG A 104 4.07 4.56 -24.16
C ARG A 104 3.54 3.18 -24.64
N GLY A 105 2.49 3.15 -25.45
CA GLY A 105 1.91 1.90 -25.98
C GLY A 105 0.99 1.15 -25.01
N ARG A 106 0.70 1.71 -23.83
CA ARG A 106 -0.27 1.22 -22.84
C ARG A 106 -1.24 2.33 -22.42
N GLY A 107 -2.22 1.99 -21.58
CA GLY A 107 -3.06 2.98 -20.91
C GLY A 107 -2.39 3.42 -19.61
N LEU A 108 -2.17 4.72 -19.44
CA LEU A 108 -1.92 5.33 -18.14
C LEU A 108 -3.27 5.53 -17.46
N VAL A 109 -3.42 4.89 -16.31
CA VAL A 109 -4.66 4.93 -15.53
C VAL A 109 -4.53 5.99 -14.45
N PHE A 110 -5.53 6.85 -14.35
CA PHE A 110 -5.76 7.70 -13.19
C PHE A 110 -7.10 7.29 -12.58
N PRO A 111 -7.16 7.01 -11.27
CA PRO A 111 -8.42 6.66 -10.63
C PRO A 111 -9.36 7.87 -10.65
N GLU A 112 -10.60 7.66 -11.10
CA GLU A 112 -11.66 8.69 -11.13
C GLU A 112 -12.49 8.68 -9.83
N TYR A 113 -12.42 7.59 -9.07
CA TYR A 113 -13.11 7.37 -7.81
C TYR A 113 -12.09 7.07 -6.72
N GLY A 114 -12.40 7.40 -5.47
CA GLY A 114 -11.56 6.98 -4.34
C GLY A 114 -11.57 5.46 -4.25
N ILE A 115 -10.39 4.85 -4.19
CA ILE A 115 -10.26 3.39 -4.12
C ILE A 115 -9.41 2.97 -2.92
N GLY A 116 -9.81 1.88 -2.28
CA GLY A 116 -9.06 1.25 -1.22
C GLY A 116 -9.35 -0.25 -1.15
N ARG A 117 -8.45 -0.99 -0.50
CA ARG A 117 -8.55 -2.44 -0.33
C ARG A 117 -8.53 -2.80 1.15
N LEU A 118 -9.37 -3.74 1.53
CA LEU A 118 -9.38 -4.38 2.85
C LEU A 118 -8.73 -5.75 2.75
N VAL A 119 -7.64 -5.94 3.48
CA VAL A 119 -6.84 -7.19 3.59
C VAL A 119 -6.51 -7.47 5.07
N GLU A 120 -6.16 -8.67 5.50
CA GLU A 120 -6.09 -9.91 4.72
C GLU A 120 -7.13 -10.91 5.24
N THR A 121 -7.15 -11.15 6.55
CA THR A 121 -8.08 -12.08 7.18
C THR A 121 -9.45 -11.43 7.43
N PRO A 122 -10.53 -12.23 7.56
CA PRO A 122 -11.84 -11.70 7.91
C PRO A 122 -11.86 -10.90 9.22
N GLN A 123 -11.02 -11.26 10.19
CA GLN A 123 -10.97 -10.57 11.48
C GLN A 123 -10.37 -9.17 11.33
N GLU A 124 -9.25 -9.03 10.60
CA GLU A 124 -8.61 -7.73 10.36
C GLU A 124 -9.51 -6.80 9.53
N ILE A 125 -10.14 -7.35 8.49
CA ILE A 125 -11.12 -6.62 7.67
C ILE A 125 -12.26 -6.08 8.53
N MET A 126 -12.79 -6.90 9.46
CA MET A 126 -13.83 -6.46 10.39
C MET A 126 -13.32 -5.38 11.34
N THR A 127 -12.10 -5.47 11.85
CA THR A 127 -11.50 -4.42 12.70
C THR A 127 -11.47 -3.06 11.98
N ALA A 128 -11.03 -3.02 10.72
CA ALA A 128 -11.02 -1.78 9.94
C ALA A 128 -12.42 -1.23 9.66
N ILE A 129 -13.39 -2.11 9.35
CA ILE A 129 -14.79 -1.70 9.16
C ILE A 129 -15.35 -1.11 10.47
N ASP A 130 -15.13 -1.77 11.60
CA ASP A 130 -15.62 -1.31 12.91
C ASP A 130 -14.98 0.02 13.32
N ALA A 131 -13.69 0.21 13.03
CA ALA A 131 -12.99 1.48 13.24
C ALA A 131 -13.60 2.61 12.39
N PHE A 132 -13.85 2.36 11.10
CA PHE A 132 -14.49 3.32 10.20
C PHE A 132 -15.93 3.67 10.63
N LEU A 133 -16.73 2.67 11.00
CA LEU A 133 -18.10 2.90 11.46
C LEU A 133 -18.16 3.69 12.77
N THR A 134 -17.13 3.55 13.62
CA THR A 134 -16.99 4.30 14.87
C THR A 134 -16.59 5.74 14.61
N SER A 135 -15.64 5.97 13.70
CA SER A 135 -15.13 7.31 13.36
C SER A 135 -14.91 7.45 11.85
N PRO A 136 -15.98 7.75 11.07
CA PRO A 136 -15.91 7.78 9.61
C PRO A 136 -15.20 9.03 9.05
N VAL A 137 -14.94 10.01 9.91
CA VAL A 137 -14.26 11.26 9.55
C VAL A 137 -13.09 11.47 10.51
N LEU A 138 -11.90 11.65 9.96
CA LEU A 138 -10.72 12.04 10.71
C LEU A 138 -10.60 13.57 10.74
N SER A 139 -10.67 14.16 11.94
CA SER A 139 -10.40 15.57 12.17
C SER A 139 -9.07 15.71 12.91
N ALA A 140 -7.97 15.73 12.17
CA ALA A 140 -6.63 15.73 12.72
C ALA A 140 -6.30 17.01 13.52
N ALA A 141 -5.75 16.84 14.72
CA ALA A 141 -5.22 17.91 15.55
C ALA A 141 -3.69 17.90 15.64
N ASP A 142 -3.08 16.73 15.46
CA ASP A 142 -1.63 16.53 15.51
C ASP A 142 -1.14 15.58 14.41
N GLY A 143 0.18 15.50 14.27
CA GLY A 143 0.79 14.57 13.33
C GLY A 143 2.26 14.29 13.60
N LEU A 144 2.73 13.15 13.11
CA LEU A 144 4.14 12.78 13.10
C LEU A 144 4.68 12.89 11.68
N VAL A 145 5.84 13.53 11.52
CA VAL A 145 6.59 13.49 10.26
C VAL A 145 7.99 12.95 10.50
N VAL A 146 8.28 11.82 9.86
CA VAL A 146 9.57 11.12 9.88
C VAL A 146 10.28 11.37 8.55
N GLY A 147 11.60 11.50 8.59
CA GLY A 147 12.44 11.62 7.38
C GLY A 147 13.93 11.61 7.68
N TYR A 148 14.73 11.21 6.70
CA TYR A 148 16.20 11.24 6.74
C TYR A 148 16.75 11.10 5.32
N ASP A 149 18.06 11.27 5.16
CA ASP A 149 18.76 11.18 3.88
C ASP A 149 18.06 12.05 2.81
N PHE A 150 17.88 11.54 1.58
CA PHE A 150 17.23 12.23 0.48
C PHE A 150 15.75 12.57 0.71
N MET A 151 15.12 12.04 1.77
CA MET A 151 13.73 12.36 2.13
C MET A 151 13.62 13.56 3.08
N THR A 152 14.75 14.10 3.56
CA THR A 152 14.80 15.14 4.60
C THR A 152 14.08 16.43 4.19
N ASP A 153 14.29 16.91 2.97
CA ASP A 153 13.69 18.16 2.49
C ASP A 153 12.17 18.03 2.27
N GLY A 154 11.72 16.91 1.69
CA GLY A 154 10.31 16.57 1.54
C GLY A 154 9.61 16.45 2.90
N ALA A 155 10.24 15.78 3.87
CA ALA A 155 9.73 15.68 5.24
C ALA A 155 9.65 17.05 5.93
N GLN A 156 10.67 17.91 5.78
CA GLN A 156 10.64 19.28 6.32
C GLN A 156 9.50 20.10 5.72
N ALA A 157 9.36 20.09 4.39
CA ALA A 157 8.31 20.83 3.69
C ALA A 157 6.91 20.36 4.10
N MET A 158 6.72 19.05 4.28
CA MET A 158 5.47 18.46 4.75
C MET A 158 5.14 18.92 6.18
N ALA A 159 6.10 18.83 7.10
CA ALA A 159 5.90 19.25 8.49
C ALA A 159 5.56 20.75 8.60
N GLU A 160 6.27 21.60 7.86
CA GLU A 160 5.98 23.05 7.79
C GLU A 160 4.58 23.32 7.24
N LYS A 161 4.16 22.57 6.21
CA LYS A 161 2.84 22.71 5.63
C LYS A 161 1.75 22.31 6.63
N TRP A 162 1.93 21.22 7.36
CA TRP A 162 0.99 20.74 8.38
C TRP A 162 0.85 21.72 9.55
N GLU A 163 1.96 22.26 10.03
CA GLU A 163 1.96 23.31 11.06
C GLU A 163 1.24 24.57 10.59
N ALA A 164 1.42 24.95 9.32
CA ALA A 164 0.73 26.10 8.74
C ALA A 164 -0.80 25.91 8.63
N GLU A 165 -1.26 24.66 8.48
CA GLU A 165 -2.68 24.31 8.52
C GLU A 165 -3.20 24.08 9.96
N GLY A 166 -2.34 24.23 10.97
CA GLY A 166 -2.70 24.26 12.39
C GLY A 166 -2.53 22.95 13.15
N LEU A 167 -1.87 21.93 12.57
CA LEU A 167 -1.57 20.68 13.27
C LEU A 167 -0.40 20.89 14.25
N ALA A 168 -0.47 20.25 15.42
CA ALA A 168 0.69 20.10 16.30
C ALA A 168 1.60 18.99 15.76
N VAL A 169 2.73 19.35 15.14
CA VAL A 169 3.59 18.38 14.45
C VAL A 169 4.78 17.95 15.30
N THR A 170 4.91 16.65 15.51
CA THR A 170 6.12 15.99 16.00
C THR A 170 7.01 15.66 14.80
N ARG A 171 8.29 16.03 14.87
CA ARG A 171 9.26 15.82 13.78
C ARG A 171 10.35 14.85 14.22
N LEU A 172 10.47 13.71 13.54
CA LEU A 172 11.62 12.81 13.60
C LEU A 172 12.42 12.93 12.29
N ILE A 173 13.04 14.08 12.09
CA ILE A 173 13.69 14.42 10.82
C ILE A 173 15.18 14.72 11.05
N ASN A 174 16.04 13.72 10.84
CA ASN A 174 17.49 13.81 10.90
C ASN A 174 18.13 12.44 10.56
N ASP A 175 19.44 12.41 10.34
CA ASP A 175 20.17 11.18 10.00
C ASP A 175 20.65 10.37 11.21
N THR A 176 20.10 10.57 12.41
CA THR A 176 20.66 9.99 13.65
C THR A 176 19.71 9.08 14.42
N TRP A 177 18.43 9.03 14.05
CA TRP A 177 17.45 8.23 14.77
C TRP A 177 17.57 6.72 14.49
N VAL A 178 17.20 5.92 15.48
CA VAL A 178 17.19 4.45 15.45
C VAL A 178 15.75 3.91 15.53
N ALA A 179 15.56 2.61 15.32
CA ALA A 179 14.23 1.98 15.35
C ALA A 179 13.43 2.29 16.63
N SER A 180 14.07 2.32 17.79
CA SER A 180 13.38 2.65 19.06
C SER A 180 12.84 4.08 19.11
N ASP A 181 13.48 5.04 18.43
CA ASP A 181 12.96 6.41 18.36
C ASP A 181 11.68 6.45 17.50
N LEU A 182 11.66 5.68 16.41
CA LEU A 182 10.48 5.53 15.56
C LEU A 182 9.35 4.81 16.30
N SER A 183 9.62 3.69 16.97
CA SER A 183 8.62 2.98 17.78
C SER A 183 8.02 3.89 18.86
N ALA A 184 8.87 4.63 19.58
CA ALA A 184 8.43 5.52 20.65
C ALA A 184 7.48 6.62 20.14
N LEU A 185 7.74 7.16 18.95
CA LEU A 185 6.95 8.26 18.40
C LEU A 185 5.77 7.80 17.53
N TRP A 186 5.82 6.62 16.92
CA TRP A 186 4.75 6.15 16.02
C TRP A 186 3.83 5.11 16.67
N LEU A 187 4.38 4.24 17.51
CA LEU A 187 3.67 3.07 18.03
C LEU A 187 3.34 3.18 19.53
N GLU A 188 4.06 4.03 20.27
CA GLU A 188 3.87 4.26 21.71
C GLU A 188 3.34 5.67 22.05
N ASP A 189 3.30 6.56 21.06
CA ASP A 189 2.66 7.88 21.14
C ASP A 189 1.67 8.00 19.99
N ARG A 190 0.47 8.52 20.27
CA ARG A 190 -0.61 8.59 19.27
C ARG A 190 -0.59 9.94 18.59
N HIS A 191 -0.50 9.93 17.26
CA HIS A 191 -0.86 11.08 16.43
C HIS A 191 -1.97 10.72 15.44
N ASP A 192 -2.82 11.69 15.11
CA ASP A 192 -3.94 11.51 14.19
C ASP A 192 -3.47 11.19 12.76
N VAL A 193 -2.38 11.83 12.31
CA VAL A 193 -1.81 11.62 10.98
C VAL A 193 -0.30 11.39 11.05
N ASN A 194 0.18 10.30 10.47
CA ASN A 194 1.59 9.88 10.50
C ASN A 194 2.16 9.77 9.09
N ALA A 195 3.21 10.53 8.81
CA ALA A 195 4.01 10.43 7.62
C ALA A 195 5.35 9.73 7.95
N VAL A 196 5.40 8.42 7.75
CA VAL A 196 6.56 7.60 8.12
C VAL A 196 7.47 7.45 6.90
N ASN A 197 8.17 8.52 6.52
CA ASN A 197 9.06 8.49 5.35
C ASN A 197 10.41 7.87 5.73
N ALA A 198 10.58 6.60 5.36
CA ALA A 198 11.82 5.85 5.55
C ALA A 198 12.07 4.93 4.35
N HIS A 199 13.22 4.26 4.36
CA HIS A 199 13.39 3.07 3.53
C HIS A 199 12.50 1.94 4.06
N PHE A 200 11.85 1.23 3.14
CA PHE A 200 11.00 0.11 3.48
C PHE A 200 11.31 -1.09 2.59
N GLU A 201 11.03 -2.26 3.16
CA GLU A 201 10.49 -3.43 2.47
C GLU A 201 9.08 -3.66 3.04
N HIS A 202 8.25 -4.52 2.43
CA HIS A 202 6.89 -4.78 2.92
C HIS A 202 6.84 -5.21 4.40
N TRP A 203 7.92 -5.81 4.91
CA TRP A 203 8.04 -6.36 6.25
C TRP A 203 8.98 -5.60 7.20
N GLN A 204 9.62 -4.51 6.76
CA GLN A 204 10.48 -3.72 7.65
C GLN A 204 10.62 -2.25 7.23
N ALA A 205 10.58 -1.37 8.22
CA ALA A 205 10.97 0.03 8.11
C ALA A 205 12.40 0.19 8.64
N ILE A 206 13.29 0.66 7.79
CA ILE A 206 14.72 0.77 8.05
C ILE A 206 15.02 2.17 8.61
N PRO A 207 15.67 2.30 9.77
CA PRO A 207 15.96 3.60 10.36
C PRO A 207 17.14 4.31 9.71
N ALA A 208 17.32 5.60 10.02
CA ALA A 208 18.50 6.35 9.62
C ALA A 208 19.80 5.69 10.10
N GLN A 209 19.79 5.10 11.30
CA GLN A 209 20.91 4.34 11.86
C GLN A 209 20.58 2.84 11.98
N VAL A 210 20.88 2.09 10.92
CA VAL A 210 20.54 0.65 10.76
C VAL A 210 21.06 -0.25 11.89
N ALA A 211 22.17 0.12 12.55
CA ALA A 211 22.69 -0.64 13.69
C ALA A 211 21.72 -0.70 14.89
N GLY A 212 20.73 0.19 14.93
CA GLY A 212 19.68 0.25 15.95
C GLY A 212 18.50 -0.70 15.73
N GLY A 213 18.54 -1.58 14.73
CA GLY A 213 17.44 -2.49 14.39
C GLY A 213 16.50 -1.93 13.33
N VAL A 214 15.31 -2.51 13.21
CA VAL A 214 14.23 -2.09 12.29
C VAL A 214 12.90 -2.12 13.03
N VAL A 215 11.90 -1.41 12.49
CA VAL A 215 10.50 -1.54 12.93
C VAL A 215 9.79 -2.49 11.97
N THR A 216 9.00 -3.42 12.49
CA THR A 216 8.34 -4.49 11.74
C THR A 216 6.81 -4.41 11.85
N PRO A 217 6.06 -5.06 10.95
CA PRO A 217 4.62 -5.25 11.07
C PRO A 217 4.18 -5.93 12.37
N GLU A 218 5.03 -6.76 12.99
CA GLU A 218 4.78 -7.32 14.31
C GLU A 218 4.78 -6.24 15.41
N ASP A 219 5.69 -5.26 15.33
CA ASP A 219 5.71 -4.11 16.25
C ASP A 219 4.45 -3.26 16.10
N VAL A 220 4.00 -3.06 14.85
CA VAL A 220 2.74 -2.37 14.52
C VAL A 220 1.55 -3.12 15.12
N SER A 221 1.51 -4.44 14.94
CA SER A 221 0.43 -5.30 15.45
C SER A 221 0.38 -5.37 16.98
N ALA A 222 1.46 -4.98 17.66
CA ALA A 222 1.52 -4.86 19.11
C ALA A 222 1.06 -3.48 19.64
N SER A 223 0.88 -2.49 18.77
CA SER A 223 0.42 -1.15 19.16
C SER A 223 -1.10 -1.08 19.28
N GLU A 224 -1.59 -0.49 20.37
CA GLU A 224 -3.03 -0.23 20.59
C GLU A 224 -3.44 1.20 20.18
N LEU A 225 -2.55 1.96 19.53
CA LEU A 225 -2.72 3.41 19.30
C LEU A 225 -3.10 3.79 17.87
N LEU A 226 -3.10 2.82 16.94
CA LEU A 226 -3.29 3.09 15.51
C LEU A 226 -4.77 3.13 15.07
N THR A 227 -5.70 2.72 15.92
CA THR A 227 -7.12 2.77 15.56
C THR A 227 -7.57 4.19 15.23
N GLY A 228 -8.13 4.36 14.02
CA GLY A 228 -8.62 5.64 13.53
C GLY A 228 -7.54 6.66 13.17
N THR A 229 -6.26 6.25 13.05
CA THR A 229 -5.19 7.13 12.57
C THR A 229 -5.02 6.99 11.05
N LEU A 230 -4.54 8.05 10.40
CA LEU A 230 -4.12 8.02 9.00
C LEU A 230 -2.60 7.90 8.94
N ASN A 231 -2.10 6.82 8.37
CA ASN A 231 -0.68 6.56 8.23
C ASN A 231 -0.36 6.54 6.73
N TYR A 232 0.79 7.08 6.35
CA TYR A 232 1.26 6.97 4.98
C TYR A 232 2.78 7.00 4.88
N SER A 233 3.31 6.44 3.80
CA SER A 233 4.74 6.42 3.50
C SER A 233 5.01 6.48 2.01
N ILE A 234 6.14 7.07 1.66
CA ILE A 234 6.75 7.00 0.32
C ILE A 234 7.74 5.83 0.18
N GLY A 235 7.96 5.05 1.24
CA GLY A 235 8.93 3.96 1.27
C GLY A 235 8.60 2.86 0.25
N CYS A 236 9.64 2.27 -0.33
CA CYS A 236 9.51 1.17 -1.30
C CYS A 236 8.72 0.00 -0.70
N HIS A 237 7.74 -0.51 -1.44
CA HIS A 237 6.93 -1.68 -1.09
C HIS A 237 6.23 -1.59 0.27
N SER A 238 6.19 -0.42 0.89
CA SER A 238 5.59 -0.22 2.20
C SER A 238 4.08 -0.49 2.20
N GLY A 239 3.44 -0.45 1.03
CA GLY A 239 2.04 -0.82 0.80
C GLY A 239 1.86 -2.06 -0.07
N LEU A 240 2.91 -2.85 -0.29
CA LEU A 240 2.78 -4.14 -0.97
C LEU A 240 2.08 -5.12 -0.01
N SER A 241 0.89 -5.58 -0.40
CA SER A 241 0.19 -6.67 0.29
C SER A 241 0.74 -8.01 -0.20
N VAL A 242 1.36 -8.77 0.71
CA VAL A 242 1.96 -10.08 0.46
C VAL A 242 1.05 -11.16 1.05
N PRO A 243 0.48 -12.07 0.24
CA PRO A 243 -0.40 -13.08 0.77
C PRO A 243 0.28 -14.01 1.79
N ASP A 244 -0.23 -14.04 3.02
CA ASP A 244 0.33 -14.76 4.17
C ASP A 244 0.51 -16.25 3.87
N GLU A 245 -0.49 -16.86 3.22
CA GLU A 245 -0.51 -18.31 2.91
C GLU A 245 0.54 -18.71 1.86
N GLU A 246 1.00 -17.75 1.04
CA GLU A 246 1.99 -18.00 -0.02
C GLU A 246 3.42 -17.67 0.45
N ALA A 247 3.57 -16.85 1.50
CA ALA A 247 4.86 -16.36 1.97
C ALA A 247 5.73 -17.48 2.58
N SER A 248 6.99 -17.54 2.14
CA SER A 248 8.01 -18.44 2.72
C SER A 248 8.66 -17.88 3.99
N ALA A 249 8.62 -16.55 4.14
CA ALA A 249 9.00 -15.78 5.31
C ALA A 249 8.33 -14.40 5.19
N HIS A 250 8.22 -13.66 6.29
CA HIS A 250 7.79 -12.25 6.27
C HIS A 250 6.42 -12.02 5.61
N GLY A 251 5.45 -12.92 5.83
CA GLY A 251 4.09 -12.81 5.27
C GLY A 251 3.34 -11.57 5.76
N LEU A 252 3.42 -11.29 7.07
CA LEU A 252 2.80 -10.10 7.65
C LEU A 252 3.45 -8.83 7.11
N ASP A 253 2.67 -8.01 6.42
CA ASP A 253 3.09 -6.74 5.83
C ASP A 253 2.49 -5.52 6.55
N PHE A 254 3.01 -4.31 6.26
CA PHE A 254 2.52 -3.07 6.87
C PHE A 254 1.07 -2.73 6.50
N ALA A 255 0.60 -3.09 5.29
CA ALA A 255 -0.78 -2.82 4.90
C ALA A 255 -1.76 -3.65 5.72
N GLN A 256 -1.47 -4.94 5.91
CA GLN A 256 -2.22 -5.83 6.80
C GLN A 256 -2.12 -5.39 8.25
N ALA A 257 -0.91 -5.12 8.78
CA ALA A 257 -0.73 -4.81 10.20
C ALA A 257 -1.42 -3.51 10.63
N ILE A 258 -1.30 -2.44 9.84
CA ILE A 258 -1.94 -1.15 10.15
C ILE A 258 -3.46 -1.26 10.06
N LEU A 259 -3.96 -1.93 9.00
CA LEU A 259 -5.39 -2.14 8.82
C LEU A 259 -5.98 -3.03 9.92
N GLY A 260 -5.24 -4.07 10.34
CA GLY A 260 -5.58 -4.95 11.45
C GLY A 260 -5.70 -4.25 12.81
N GLN A 261 -5.03 -3.10 12.98
CA GLN A 261 -5.20 -2.22 14.14
C GLN A 261 -6.30 -1.15 13.96
N GLY A 262 -7.03 -1.18 12.85
CA GLY A 262 -8.07 -0.20 12.53
C GLY A 262 -7.52 1.17 12.09
N GLY A 263 -6.25 1.22 11.70
CA GLY A 263 -5.64 2.40 11.07
C GLY A 263 -5.85 2.38 9.55
N VAL A 264 -5.64 3.54 8.92
CA VAL A 264 -5.61 3.67 7.46
C VAL A 264 -4.16 3.73 7.00
N TRP A 265 -3.84 3.05 5.89
CA TRP A 265 -2.49 3.04 5.29
C TRP A 265 -2.53 3.46 3.82
N ILE A 266 -1.69 4.44 3.45
CA ILE A 266 -1.49 4.87 2.06
C ILE A 266 0.00 4.74 1.74
N ALA A 267 0.34 3.84 0.82
CA ALA A 267 1.73 3.49 0.58
C ALA A 267 1.95 2.85 -0.78
N ASN A 268 3.23 2.78 -1.19
CA ASN A 268 3.63 2.26 -2.49
C ASN A 268 3.63 0.73 -2.50
N THR A 269 2.98 0.12 -3.50
CA THR A 269 3.06 -1.32 -3.77
C THR A 269 4.39 -1.75 -4.41
N GLY A 270 5.14 -0.80 -4.96
CA GLY A 270 6.42 -1.01 -5.64
C GLY A 270 7.51 -0.06 -5.14
N TYR A 271 8.58 0.07 -5.93
CA TYR A 271 9.65 1.04 -5.66
C TYR A 271 9.15 2.49 -5.67
N GLY A 272 9.57 3.27 -4.66
CA GLY A 272 9.40 4.73 -4.60
C GLY A 272 10.70 5.43 -5.00
N TYR A 273 10.63 6.40 -5.91
CA TYR A 273 11.82 7.09 -6.44
C TYR A 273 11.91 8.53 -5.95
N GLY A 274 13.11 8.91 -5.47
CA GLY A 274 13.46 10.28 -5.07
C GLY A 274 14.25 11.06 -6.13
N ASP A 275 14.30 10.57 -7.38
CA ASP A 275 15.06 11.18 -8.48
C ASP A 275 14.26 11.12 -9.80
N ALA A 276 14.56 12.05 -10.71
CA ALA A 276 13.95 12.16 -12.04
C ALA A 276 14.53 11.15 -13.06
N ASP A 277 15.64 10.49 -12.73
CA ASP A 277 16.35 9.53 -13.61
C ASP A 277 15.96 8.05 -13.36
N ALA A 278 14.85 7.81 -12.65
CA ALA A 278 14.25 6.49 -12.48
C ALA A 278 13.69 5.89 -13.80
#